data_AF-A0A1C7LM48-F1
#
_entry.id   AF-A0A1C7LM48-F1
#
_cell.length_a   1.000
_cell.length_b   1.000
_cell.length_c   1.000
_cell.angle_alpha   90.00
_cell.angle_beta   90.00
_cell.angle_gamma   90.00
#
_symmetry.space_group_name_H-M   'P 1'
#
loop_
_entity.id
_entity.type
_entity.pdbx_description
1 polymer ?
#
loop_
_entity_poly.entity_id
_entity_poly.type
_entity_poly.pdbx_seq_one_letter_code
_entity_poly.pdbx_strand_id
1 'polypeptide(L)'
;MFRISPGLWDRIHHFASFPQTGVSLQQMVLFGQNPSQGTLLRASQFLLEELPVRLAHRVKELDQLPHSLDEMPSINKVKDWYAQSFEELINFPPISLPPHVREALMVPAADHVSLPESTPNPSLPYFTDDYGHPASGLGIVSTPKNGNNGNGNCQKKRIPMERRYFANTSHVNWPPEVRDYNRQFTKTLEAIKKRHDPTVTTVAQGVLEWKRSRNARNINLDVQHWLDRFYLSRIGIRFLIGQHIALNTLQPHPDYVGIICTRANVHDIVHEAIENARFVCEEHYSMFKGPPVQLICPKDLHFAYVPGHLSHICFELLKNSLRAVVERYGPENEDHFPPIKVIVVEGKEDITIKISDEGGGSRAARFR
;
A
#
# COMPACT_ATOMS: atom_id res chain seq x y z
N MET A 1 -25.74 -10.55 5.01
CA MET A 1 -24.92 -10.24 3.82
C MET A 1 -25.20 -8.79 3.49
N PHE A 2 -24.16 -7.96 3.34
CA PHE A 2 -24.32 -6.56 2.94
C PHE A 2 -24.94 -6.51 1.54
N ARG A 3 -25.74 -5.49 1.22
CA ARG A 3 -26.33 -5.31 -0.10
C ARG A 3 -26.18 -3.87 -0.53
N ILE A 4 -25.70 -3.67 -1.74
CA ILE A 4 -25.51 -2.34 -2.29
C ILE A 4 -26.86 -1.79 -2.75
N SER A 5 -27.34 -0.74 -2.10
CA SER A 5 -28.58 -0.07 -2.50
C SER A 5 -28.36 0.73 -3.80
N PRO A 6 -29.41 0.99 -4.61
CA PRO A 6 -29.28 1.81 -5.81
C PRO A 6 -28.67 3.19 -5.53
N GLY A 7 -29.11 3.85 -4.45
CA GLY A 7 -28.55 5.15 -4.05
C GLY A 7 -27.08 5.08 -3.60
N LEU A 8 -26.66 3.98 -2.97
CA LEU A 8 -25.24 3.77 -2.65
C LEU A 8 -24.41 3.56 -3.93
N TRP A 9 -24.97 2.85 -4.92
CA TRP A 9 -24.32 2.63 -6.21
C TRP A 9 -24.09 3.94 -6.97
N ASP A 10 -25.07 4.85 -6.98
CA ASP A 10 -24.92 6.18 -7.60
C ASP A 10 -23.80 6.99 -6.93
N ARG A 11 -23.70 6.94 -5.59
CA ARG A 11 -22.61 7.57 -4.85
C ARG A 11 -21.27 6.94 -5.21
N ILE A 12 -21.18 5.61 -5.32
CA ILE A 12 -19.95 4.92 -5.72
C ILE A 12 -19.50 5.39 -7.11
N HIS A 13 -20.41 5.44 -8.09
CA HIS A 13 -20.08 5.94 -9.43
C HIS A 13 -19.64 7.40 -9.44
N HIS A 14 -20.28 8.26 -8.63
CA HIS A 14 -19.87 9.65 -8.47
C HIS A 14 -18.45 9.75 -7.91
N PHE A 15 -18.15 9.05 -6.81
CA PHE A 15 -16.82 9.08 -6.22
C PHE A 15 -15.75 8.46 -7.12
N ALA A 16 -16.12 7.46 -7.92
CA ALA A 16 -15.23 6.83 -8.89
C ALA A 16 -14.93 7.66 -10.15
N SER A 17 -15.53 8.86 -10.26
CA SER A 17 -15.17 9.82 -11.31
C SER A 17 -13.99 10.72 -10.91
N PHE A 18 -13.64 10.78 -9.62
CA PHE A 18 -12.55 11.62 -9.13
C PHE A 18 -11.20 10.93 -9.29
N PRO A 19 -10.13 11.66 -9.65
CA PRO A 19 -8.79 11.10 -9.67
C PRO A 19 -8.29 10.83 -8.24
N GLN A 20 -7.52 9.77 -8.09
CA GLN A 20 -6.81 9.44 -6.84
C GLN A 20 -5.62 10.40 -6.65
N THR A 21 -5.31 10.72 -5.40
CA THR A 21 -4.15 11.56 -5.06
C THR A 21 -2.95 10.66 -4.77
N GLY A 22 -1.88 10.79 -5.55
CA GLY A 22 -0.59 10.17 -5.26
C GLY A 22 0.07 10.81 -4.04
N VAL A 23 0.70 9.99 -3.19
CA VAL A 23 1.39 10.46 -1.98
C VAL A 23 2.74 9.76 -1.89
N SER A 24 3.81 10.54 -1.76
CA SER A 24 5.17 10.02 -1.56
C SER A 24 5.45 9.66 -0.09
N LEU A 25 6.43 8.78 0.11
CA LEU A 25 6.91 8.41 1.45
C LEU A 25 7.46 9.64 2.19
N GLN A 26 8.17 10.53 1.48
CA GLN A 26 8.68 11.78 2.04
C GLN A 26 7.55 12.70 2.52
N GLN A 27 6.46 12.85 1.74
CA GLN A 27 5.27 13.60 2.15
C GLN A 27 4.66 13.03 3.44
N MET A 28 4.58 11.70 3.55
CA MET A 28 4.04 11.02 4.73
C MET A 28 4.91 11.23 5.97
N VAL A 29 6.24 11.20 5.81
CA VAL A 29 7.20 11.46 6.89
C VAL A 29 7.07 12.89 7.37
N LEU A 30 7.13 13.87 6.46
CA LEU A 30 7.05 15.29 6.83
C LEU A 30 5.73 15.64 7.51
N PHE A 31 4.64 15.01 7.07
CA PHE A 31 3.35 15.18 7.69
C PHE A 31 3.29 14.62 9.12
N GLY A 32 3.95 13.48 9.40
CA GLY A 32 3.86 12.79 10.68
C GLY A 32 4.98 13.06 11.68
N GLN A 33 6.04 13.80 11.32
CA GLN A 33 7.20 14.05 12.19
C GLN A 33 6.85 14.68 13.54
N ASN A 34 5.88 15.61 13.55
CA ASN A 34 5.42 16.29 14.77
C ASN A 34 3.92 16.06 14.97
N PRO A 35 3.51 14.91 15.56
CA PRO A 35 2.11 14.56 15.72
C PRO A 35 1.47 15.42 16.81
N SER A 36 0.76 16.48 16.40
CA SER A 36 -0.17 17.22 17.25
C SER A 36 -1.60 16.75 16.98
N GLN A 37 -2.55 17.06 17.89
CA GLN A 37 -3.96 16.74 17.65
C GLN A 37 -4.52 17.43 16.39
N GLY A 38 -4.01 18.61 16.03
CA GLY A 38 -4.33 19.29 14.78
C GLY A 38 -3.77 18.59 13.55
N THR A 39 -2.51 18.13 13.62
CA THR A 39 -1.89 17.36 12.54
C THR A 39 -2.64 16.05 12.32
N LEU A 40 -2.97 15.33 13.39
CA LEU A 40 -3.77 14.10 13.31
C LEU A 40 -5.17 14.35 12.71
N LEU A 41 -5.81 15.47 13.06
CA LEU A 41 -7.09 15.87 12.47
C LEU A 41 -6.98 16.15 10.97
N ARG A 42 -5.92 16.83 10.52
CA ARG A 42 -5.65 17.02 9.09
C ARG A 42 -5.47 15.68 8.37
N ALA A 43 -4.85 14.71 9.04
CA ALA A 43 -4.67 13.36 8.52
C ALA A 43 -6.03 12.67 8.35
N SER A 44 -6.89 12.79 9.37
CA SER A 44 -8.26 12.28 9.33
C SER A 44 -9.04 12.87 8.16
N GLN A 45 -8.98 14.20 7.98
CA GLN A 45 -9.66 14.90 6.87
C GLN A 45 -9.16 14.45 5.51
N PHE A 46 -7.84 14.35 5.32
CA PHE A 46 -7.26 13.83 4.08
C PHE A 46 -7.77 12.43 3.75
N LEU A 47 -7.75 11.52 4.73
CA LEU A 47 -8.22 10.15 4.52
C LEU A 47 -9.73 10.06 4.28
N LEU A 48 -10.51 10.91 4.93
CA LEU A 48 -11.96 10.97 4.73
C LEU A 48 -12.32 11.46 3.32
N GLU A 49 -11.47 12.28 2.69
CA GLU A 49 -11.63 12.69 1.28
C GLU A 49 -11.08 11.65 0.29
N GLU A 50 -9.95 11.02 0.62
CA GLU A 50 -9.20 10.18 -0.33
C GLU A 50 -9.62 8.70 -0.31
N LEU A 51 -9.88 8.10 0.86
CA LEU A 51 -10.23 6.69 0.96
C LEU A 51 -11.55 6.35 0.23
N PRO A 52 -12.64 7.14 0.34
CA PRO A 52 -13.86 6.86 -0.42
C PRO A 52 -13.63 6.80 -1.93
N VAL A 53 -12.79 7.67 -2.50
CA VAL A 53 -12.44 7.64 -3.93
C VAL A 53 -11.74 6.33 -4.29
N ARG A 54 -10.73 5.94 -3.50
CA ARG A 54 -9.98 4.69 -3.73
C ARG A 54 -10.86 3.45 -3.61
N LEU A 55 -11.72 3.39 -2.58
CA LEU A 55 -12.66 2.28 -2.38
C LEU A 55 -13.70 2.23 -3.50
N ALA A 56 -14.23 3.37 -3.96
CA ALA A 56 -15.18 3.43 -5.05
C ALA A 56 -14.58 2.88 -6.37
N HIS A 57 -13.31 3.18 -6.66
CA HIS A 57 -12.60 2.57 -7.81
C HIS A 57 -12.55 1.06 -7.68
N ARG A 58 -12.28 0.53 -6.48
CA ARG A 58 -12.25 -0.92 -6.26
C ARG A 58 -13.60 -1.58 -6.45
N VAL A 59 -14.69 -0.97 -5.94
CA VAL A 59 -16.03 -1.52 -6.16
C VAL A 59 -16.35 -1.56 -7.66
N LYS A 60 -16.12 -0.46 -8.37
CA LYS A 60 -16.35 -0.38 -9.82
C LYS A 60 -15.49 -1.39 -10.60
N GLU A 61 -14.22 -1.53 -10.25
CA GLU A 61 -13.30 -2.47 -10.93
C GLU A 61 -13.62 -3.94 -10.64
N LEU A 62 -14.13 -4.27 -9.44
CA LEU A 62 -14.59 -5.61 -9.10
C LEU A 62 -15.89 -5.98 -9.83
N ASP A 63 -16.75 -4.99 -10.08
CA ASP A 63 -18.01 -5.16 -10.81
C ASP A 63 -17.80 -5.29 -12.31
N GLN A 64 -16.76 -4.66 -12.85
CA GLN A 64 -16.42 -4.66 -14.27
C GLN A 64 -15.38 -5.73 -14.64
N LEU A 65 -15.21 -6.73 -13.78
CA LEU A 65 -14.25 -7.81 -14.01
C LEU A 65 -14.63 -8.62 -15.27
N PRO A 66 -13.66 -8.90 -16.17
CA PRO A 66 -13.97 -9.60 -17.41
C PRO A 66 -14.30 -11.08 -17.17
N HIS A 67 -14.81 -11.75 -18.20
CA HIS A 67 -15.03 -13.19 -18.21
C HIS A 67 -16.01 -13.70 -17.14
N SER A 68 -17.02 -12.92 -16.75
CA SER A 68 -17.97 -13.30 -15.68
C SER A 68 -17.26 -13.61 -14.34
N LEU A 69 -16.05 -13.07 -14.12
CA LEU A 69 -15.33 -13.26 -12.86
C LEU A 69 -15.99 -12.44 -11.74
N ASP A 70 -16.65 -11.33 -12.09
CA ASP A 70 -17.50 -10.51 -11.22
C ASP A 70 -18.69 -11.30 -10.63
N GLU A 71 -19.17 -12.34 -11.31
CA GLU A 71 -20.28 -13.19 -10.86
C GLU A 71 -19.85 -14.16 -9.74
N MET A 72 -18.54 -14.38 -9.53
CA MET A 72 -18.07 -15.36 -8.55
C MET A 72 -18.43 -14.94 -7.11
N PRO A 73 -18.94 -15.87 -6.27
CA PRO A 73 -19.37 -15.55 -4.91
C PRO A 73 -18.28 -14.88 -4.07
N SER A 74 -17.04 -15.35 -4.20
CA SER A 74 -15.91 -14.77 -3.46
C SER A 74 -15.55 -13.36 -3.94
N ILE A 75 -15.68 -13.06 -5.23
CA ILE A 75 -15.46 -11.71 -5.77
C ILE A 75 -16.57 -10.76 -5.31
N ASN A 76 -17.83 -11.18 -5.36
CA ASN A 76 -18.95 -10.40 -4.84
C ASN A 76 -18.81 -10.12 -3.34
N LYS A 77 -18.33 -11.08 -2.55
CA LYS A 77 -18.06 -10.88 -1.13
C LYS A 77 -17.03 -9.78 -0.87
N VAL A 78 -15.97 -9.72 -1.68
CA VAL A 78 -14.95 -8.67 -1.60
C VAL A 78 -15.54 -7.33 -2.05
N LYS A 79 -16.35 -7.31 -3.11
CA LYS A 79 -17.08 -6.13 -3.59
C LYS A 79 -17.95 -5.53 -2.47
N ASP A 80 -18.69 -6.38 -1.76
CA ASP A 80 -19.51 -5.99 -0.61
C ASP A 80 -18.68 -5.39 0.53
N TRP A 81 -17.50 -5.95 0.83
CA TRP A 81 -16.61 -5.38 1.86
C TRP A 81 -16.12 -3.98 1.50
N TYR A 82 -15.78 -3.73 0.24
CA TYR A 82 -15.40 -2.41 -0.24
C TYR A 82 -16.57 -1.43 -0.20
N ALA A 83 -17.76 -1.85 -0.64
CA ALA A 83 -18.96 -1.02 -0.63
C ALA A 83 -19.41 -0.66 0.80
N GLN A 84 -19.36 -1.62 1.73
CA GLN A 84 -19.63 -1.36 3.15
C GLN A 84 -18.63 -0.36 3.74
N SER A 85 -17.33 -0.55 3.47
CA SER A 85 -16.29 0.36 3.98
C SER A 85 -16.42 1.76 3.38
N PHE A 86 -16.83 1.85 2.12
CA PHE A 86 -17.15 3.12 1.47
C PHE A 86 -18.35 3.81 2.14
N GLU A 87 -19.45 3.08 2.38
CA GLU A 87 -20.64 3.60 3.06
C GLU A 87 -20.34 4.11 4.48
N GLU A 88 -19.53 3.38 5.24
CA GLU A 88 -19.09 3.78 6.58
C GLU A 88 -18.30 5.09 6.58
N LEU A 89 -17.46 5.32 5.57
CA LEU A 89 -16.65 6.55 5.47
C LEU A 89 -17.46 7.75 5.00
N ILE A 90 -18.30 7.60 3.97
CA ILE A 90 -19.08 8.72 3.43
C ILE A 90 -20.19 9.20 4.37
N ASN A 91 -20.58 8.36 5.34
CA ASN A 91 -21.55 8.68 6.38
C ASN A 91 -20.88 8.99 7.72
N PHE A 92 -19.54 9.02 7.77
CA PHE A 92 -18.82 9.40 8.98
C PHE A 92 -19.15 10.85 9.35
N PRO A 93 -19.49 11.15 10.62
CA PRO A 93 -19.98 12.46 11.00
C PRO A 93 -18.92 13.55 10.74
N PRO A 94 -19.32 14.75 10.29
CA PRO A 94 -18.41 15.87 10.19
C PRO A 94 -18.02 16.39 11.58
N ILE A 95 -16.80 16.91 11.71
CA ILE A 95 -16.37 17.58 12.95
C ILE A 95 -16.96 18.99 13.03
N SER A 96 -17.62 19.32 14.14
CA SER A 96 -18.02 20.70 14.44
C SER A 96 -16.93 21.35 15.30
N LEU A 97 -16.25 22.35 14.74
CA LEU A 97 -15.19 23.08 15.43
C LEU A 97 -15.58 24.52 15.73
N PRO A 98 -15.19 25.06 16.91
CA PRO A 98 -15.29 26.48 17.20
C PRO A 98 -14.58 27.34 16.13
N PRO A 99 -15.06 28.57 15.84
CA PRO A 99 -14.49 29.43 14.79
C PRO A 99 -12.99 29.66 14.93
N HIS A 100 -12.51 29.92 16.15
CA HIS A 100 -11.08 30.17 16.42
C HIS A 100 -10.17 28.97 16.11
N VAL A 101 -10.63 27.73 16.37
CA VAL A 101 -9.87 26.51 16.03
C VAL A 101 -9.87 26.28 14.52
N ARG A 102 -10.98 26.59 13.86
CA ARG A 102 -11.10 26.50 12.40
C ARG A 102 -10.14 27.48 11.72
N GLU A 103 -10.08 28.72 12.18
CA GLU A 103 -9.15 29.73 11.67
C GLU A 103 -7.70 29.30 11.88
N ALA A 104 -7.35 28.77 13.05
CA ALA A 104 -6.01 28.27 13.33
C ALA A 104 -5.59 27.12 12.39
N LEU A 105 -6.52 26.25 11.99
CA LEU A 105 -6.25 25.21 11.00
C LEU A 105 -5.99 25.79 9.60
N MET A 106 -6.54 26.95 9.25
CA MET A 106 -6.37 27.57 7.93
C MET A 106 -5.08 28.37 7.77
N VAL A 107 -4.34 28.60 8.86
CA VAL A 107 -3.04 29.28 8.81
C VAL A 107 -2.02 28.38 8.12
N PRO A 108 -1.47 28.78 6.95
CA PRO A 108 -0.40 28.04 6.29
C PRO A 108 0.81 27.92 7.22
N ALA A 109 1.52 26.79 7.20
CA ALA A 109 2.81 26.72 7.86
C ALA A 109 3.74 27.82 7.31
N ALA A 110 4.40 28.57 8.22
CA ALA A 110 5.26 29.70 7.85
C ALA A 110 6.48 29.27 7.00
N ASP A 111 6.90 28.01 7.16
CA ASP A 111 7.96 27.42 6.38
C ASP A 111 7.36 26.67 5.18
N HIS A 112 7.50 27.26 4.00
CA HIS A 112 7.35 26.54 2.75
C HIS A 112 8.46 25.49 2.66
N VAL A 113 8.26 24.31 3.26
CA VAL A 113 9.05 23.13 2.91
C VAL A 113 8.65 22.75 1.50
N SER A 114 9.33 23.34 0.50
CA SER A 114 9.23 22.88 -0.88
C SER A 114 9.78 21.47 -0.93
N LEU A 115 8.88 20.51 -1.12
CA LEU A 115 9.26 19.12 -1.33
C LEU A 115 10.10 19.04 -2.60
N PRO A 116 11.29 18.43 -2.59
CA PRO A 116 12.00 18.14 -3.81
C PRO A 116 11.11 17.26 -4.71
N GLU A 117 11.12 17.51 -6.01
CA GLU A 117 10.36 16.70 -6.96
C GLU A 117 10.88 15.25 -6.94
N SER A 118 9.96 14.28 -6.92
CA SER A 118 10.31 12.87 -7.06
C SER A 118 11.04 12.65 -8.38
N THR A 119 12.28 12.18 -8.34
CA THR A 119 13.01 11.75 -9.54
C THR A 119 12.49 10.38 -10.00
N PRO A 120 11.98 10.24 -11.23
CA PRO A 120 11.55 8.94 -11.75
C PRO A 120 12.73 7.97 -11.79
N ASN A 121 12.49 6.69 -11.45
CA ASN A 121 13.52 5.67 -11.57
C ASN A 121 13.79 5.38 -13.07
N PRO A 122 15.02 5.61 -13.57
CA PRO A 122 15.36 5.42 -14.99
C PRO A 122 15.30 3.95 -15.44
N SER A 123 15.34 3.00 -14.50
CA SER A 123 15.28 1.55 -14.73
C SER A 123 13.85 1.01 -14.87
N LEU A 124 12.81 1.84 -14.65
CA LEU A 124 11.40 1.46 -14.72
C LEU A 124 10.60 2.19 -15.82
N PRO A 125 11.03 2.19 -17.11
CA PRO A 125 10.29 2.86 -18.18
C PRO A 125 8.92 2.22 -18.48
N TYR A 126 8.70 0.97 -18.05
CA TYR A 126 7.48 0.20 -18.39
C TYR A 126 6.27 0.45 -17.49
N PHE A 127 6.43 1.14 -16.34
CA PHE A 127 5.31 1.44 -15.45
C PHE A 127 4.60 2.76 -15.77
N THR A 128 5.10 3.55 -16.71
CA THR A 128 4.54 4.87 -17.05
C THR A 128 3.65 4.87 -18.28
N ASP A 129 3.88 3.98 -19.25
CA ASP A 129 3.36 4.18 -20.62
C ASP A 129 2.21 3.26 -21.05
N ASP A 130 1.92 2.15 -20.33
CA ASP A 130 0.76 1.30 -20.64
C ASP A 130 -0.48 1.61 -19.74
N TYR A 131 -0.34 2.62 -18.87
CA TYR A 131 -1.42 3.16 -18.03
C TYR A 131 -2.05 4.42 -18.66
N GLY A 132 -2.59 4.33 -19.88
CA GLY A 132 -3.41 5.39 -20.47
C GLY A 132 -3.92 5.03 -21.88
N HIS A 133 -5.24 5.01 -22.14
CA HIS A 133 -6.05 6.20 -22.47
C HIS A 133 -7.56 5.88 -22.56
N PRO A 134 -8.50 6.86 -22.61
CA PRO A 134 -8.43 8.27 -22.22
C PRO A 134 -9.54 8.61 -21.19
N ALA A 135 -9.21 9.26 -20.06
CA ALA A 135 -10.06 10.16 -19.24
C ALA A 135 -9.87 10.09 -17.71
N SER A 136 -9.16 9.11 -17.15
CA SER A 136 -8.98 9.04 -15.69
C SER A 136 -7.52 8.75 -15.32
N GLY A 137 -6.78 9.82 -15.05
CA GLY A 137 -5.38 9.78 -14.62
C GLY A 137 -5.20 9.08 -13.27
N LEU A 138 -4.48 7.96 -13.29
CA LEU A 138 -3.85 7.35 -12.12
C LEU A 138 -2.46 7.99 -11.98
N GLY A 139 -2.39 9.12 -11.27
CA GLY A 139 -1.13 9.78 -10.95
C GLY A 139 -0.44 9.11 -9.77
N ILE A 140 0.47 8.17 -10.04
CA ILE A 140 1.43 7.72 -9.02
C ILE A 140 2.66 8.64 -8.95
N VAL A 141 2.89 9.49 -9.98
CA VAL A 141 3.72 10.70 -9.86
C VAL A 141 3.09 11.77 -10.74
N SER A 142 2.40 12.75 -10.15
CA SER A 142 2.02 13.96 -10.87
C SER A 142 3.17 14.96 -10.73
N THR A 143 4.06 15.01 -11.72
CA THR A 143 4.94 16.17 -11.90
C THR A 143 4.09 17.40 -12.25
N PRO A 144 4.26 18.55 -11.58
CA PRO A 144 3.61 19.78 -12.02
C PRO A 144 4.29 20.29 -13.29
N LYS A 145 3.69 20.02 -14.47
CA LYS A 145 4.08 20.75 -15.69
C LYS A 145 3.75 22.23 -15.49
N ASN A 146 4.76 23.04 -15.18
CA ASN A 146 4.68 24.48 -15.17
C ASN A 146 4.70 25.00 -16.63
N GLY A 147 3.59 24.78 -17.34
CA GLY A 147 3.35 25.31 -18.67
C GLY A 147 2.70 26.68 -18.57
N ASN A 148 3.52 27.73 -18.69
CA ASN A 148 3.06 29.10 -18.87
C ASN A 148 2.45 29.23 -20.27
N ASN A 149 1.13 29.07 -20.42
CA ASN A 149 0.42 29.66 -21.54
C ASN A 149 -1.08 29.84 -21.24
N GLY A 150 -1.59 31.03 -21.57
CA GLY A 150 -2.96 31.44 -21.30
C GLY A 150 -3.99 30.81 -22.23
N ASN A 151 -5.18 30.63 -21.67
CA ASN A 151 -6.51 30.92 -22.22
C ASN A 151 -7.54 29.88 -21.73
N GLY A 152 -8.75 30.34 -21.45
CA GLY A 152 -9.66 29.76 -20.47
C GLY A 152 -10.24 28.38 -20.78
N ASN A 153 -10.29 27.52 -19.76
CA ASN A 153 -11.51 26.80 -19.40
C ASN A 153 -11.46 26.34 -17.92
N CYS A 154 -12.57 26.50 -17.21
CA CYS A 154 -12.67 26.42 -15.76
C CYS A 154 -12.79 24.95 -15.27
N GLN A 155 -11.70 24.19 -15.27
CA GLN A 155 -11.59 23.02 -14.40
C GLN A 155 -11.06 23.49 -13.05
N LYS A 156 -11.88 23.37 -11.99
CA LYS A 156 -11.50 23.71 -10.60
C LYS A 156 -10.24 22.92 -10.23
N LYS A 157 -9.07 23.53 -10.40
CA LYS A 157 -7.78 22.94 -10.03
C LYS A 157 -7.83 22.64 -8.53
N ARG A 158 -7.86 21.35 -8.18
CA ARG A 158 -7.73 20.88 -6.79
C ARG A 158 -6.45 21.50 -6.21
N ILE A 159 -6.57 22.25 -5.11
CA ILE A 159 -5.44 22.91 -4.45
C ILE A 159 -4.35 21.87 -4.12
N PRO A 160 -3.04 22.13 -4.36
CA PRO A 160 -1.96 21.19 -4.05
C PRO A 160 -2.04 20.67 -2.60
N MET A 161 -1.73 19.39 -2.39
CA MET A 161 -1.84 18.71 -1.09
C MET A 161 -1.03 19.44 0.00
N GLU A 162 0.11 20.00 -0.38
CA GLU A 162 1.01 20.77 0.47
C GLU A 162 0.31 21.99 1.09
N ARG A 163 -0.62 22.61 0.36
CA ARG A 163 -1.36 23.79 0.83
C ARG A 163 -2.61 23.44 1.63
N ARG A 164 -3.10 22.19 1.59
CA ARG A 164 -4.35 21.80 2.26
C ARG A 164 -4.14 21.24 3.67
N TYR A 165 -3.04 20.53 3.91
CA TYR A 165 -2.91 19.72 5.13
C TYR A 165 -1.68 20.06 6.00
N PHE A 166 -0.77 20.92 5.53
CA PHE A 166 0.34 21.44 6.34
C PHE A 166 -0.07 22.76 7.00
N ALA A 167 -0.46 22.68 8.26
CA ALA A 167 -0.80 23.85 9.08
C ALA A 167 0.15 23.93 10.28
N ASN A 168 0.46 25.15 10.73
CA ASN A 168 1.19 25.33 11.97
C ASN A 168 0.25 25.03 13.15
N THR A 169 0.46 23.89 13.82
CA THR A 169 -0.42 23.39 14.88
C THR A 169 0.18 23.51 16.29
N SER A 170 1.37 24.11 16.41
CA SER A 170 2.25 24.04 17.58
C SER A 170 1.82 24.92 18.77
N HIS A 171 0.84 25.82 18.59
CA HIS A 171 0.43 26.80 19.62
C HIS A 171 -1.09 26.83 19.89
N VAL A 172 -1.82 25.79 19.48
CA VAL A 172 -3.28 25.72 19.66
C VAL A 172 -3.62 24.73 20.77
N ASN A 173 -4.40 25.17 21.76
CA ASN A 173 -5.00 24.24 22.72
C ASN A 173 -6.17 23.51 22.04
N TRP A 174 -5.97 22.23 21.73
CA TRP A 174 -6.95 21.46 20.97
C TRP A 174 -8.10 21.01 21.87
N PRO A 175 -9.35 21.31 21.50
CA PRO A 175 -10.50 20.98 22.33
C PRO A 175 -10.72 19.45 22.35
N PRO A 176 -11.32 18.90 23.43
CA PRO A 176 -11.47 17.45 23.61
C PRO A 176 -12.23 16.78 22.45
N GLU A 177 -13.14 17.49 21.80
CA GLU A 177 -13.90 17.05 20.63
C GLU A 177 -12.99 16.62 19.46
N VAL A 178 -11.82 17.25 19.29
CA VAL A 178 -10.84 16.87 18.26
C VAL A 178 -10.22 15.52 18.58
N ARG A 179 -9.91 15.29 19.85
CA ARG A 179 -9.34 14.02 20.32
C ARG A 179 -10.35 12.89 20.17
N ASP A 180 -11.60 13.16 20.52
CA ASP A 180 -12.69 12.20 20.41
C ASP A 180 -13.02 11.88 18.95
N TYR A 181 -13.00 12.89 18.07
CA TYR A 181 -13.15 12.70 16.63
C TYR A 181 -12.05 11.82 16.04
N ASN A 182 -10.78 12.13 16.31
CA ASN A 182 -9.64 11.33 15.85
C ASN A 182 -9.72 9.88 16.37
N ARG A 183 -10.14 9.70 17.64
CA ARG A 183 -10.34 8.39 18.24
C ARG A 183 -11.45 7.60 17.53
N GLN A 184 -12.61 8.21 17.28
CA GLN A 184 -13.70 7.55 16.56
C GLN A 184 -13.30 7.19 15.13
N PHE A 185 -12.63 8.11 14.43
CA PHE A 185 -12.18 7.86 13.07
C PHE A 185 -11.14 6.73 13.02
N THR A 186 -10.19 6.72 13.95
CA THR A 186 -9.21 5.64 14.10
C THR A 186 -9.90 4.29 14.30
N LYS A 187 -10.91 4.20 15.18
CA LYS A 187 -11.70 2.97 15.39
C LYS A 187 -12.43 2.52 14.13
N THR A 188 -13.01 3.44 13.36
CA THR A 188 -13.63 3.11 12.07
C THR A 188 -12.60 2.53 11.10
N LEU A 189 -11.41 3.14 11.01
CA LEU A 189 -10.33 2.64 10.15
C LEU A 189 -9.79 1.27 10.61
N GLU A 190 -9.71 1.01 11.91
CA GLU A 190 -9.34 -0.31 12.46
C GLU A 190 -10.36 -1.38 12.04
N ALA A 191 -11.66 -1.07 12.13
CA ALA A 191 -12.72 -1.98 11.70
C ALA A 191 -12.64 -2.27 10.19
N ILE A 192 -12.40 -1.23 9.36
CA ILE A 192 -12.19 -1.38 7.92
C ILE A 192 -10.95 -2.24 7.65
N LYS A 193 -9.82 -1.97 8.30
CA LYS A 193 -8.57 -2.74 8.15
C LYS A 193 -8.82 -4.23 8.41
N LYS A 194 -9.49 -4.56 9.52
CA LYS A 194 -9.82 -5.92 9.92
C LYS A 194 -10.75 -6.61 8.93
N ARG A 195 -11.77 -5.89 8.42
CA ARG A 195 -12.70 -6.41 7.39
C ARG A 195 -11.97 -6.85 6.12
N HIS A 196 -10.93 -6.13 5.74
CA HIS A 196 -10.16 -6.36 4.52
C HIS A 196 -8.93 -7.27 4.70
N ASP A 197 -8.66 -7.81 5.89
CA ASP A 197 -7.54 -8.75 6.07
C ASP A 197 -7.62 -10.00 5.15
N PRO A 198 -8.78 -10.68 5.00
CA PRO A 198 -8.90 -11.87 4.15
C PRO A 198 -9.07 -11.57 2.65
N THR A 199 -8.96 -10.31 2.20
CA THR A 199 -9.22 -9.95 0.79
C THR A 199 -8.36 -10.74 -0.20
N VAL A 200 -7.05 -10.92 0.07
CA VAL A 200 -6.14 -11.59 -0.88
C VAL A 200 -6.53 -13.05 -1.06
N THR A 201 -6.74 -13.77 0.04
CA THR A 201 -7.16 -15.18 0.00
C THR A 201 -8.56 -15.35 -0.60
N THR A 202 -9.47 -14.41 -0.34
CA THR A 202 -10.83 -14.44 -0.90
C THR A 202 -10.84 -14.15 -2.41
N VAL A 203 -10.04 -13.19 -2.90
CA VAL A 203 -9.91 -12.95 -4.34
C VAL A 203 -9.26 -14.16 -5.03
N ALA A 204 -8.22 -14.76 -4.43
CA ALA A 204 -7.62 -15.98 -4.95
C ALA A 204 -8.65 -17.13 -5.05
N GLN A 205 -9.50 -17.27 -4.04
CA GLN A 205 -10.61 -18.23 -4.06
C GLN A 205 -11.62 -17.94 -5.18
N GLY A 206 -11.96 -16.66 -5.44
CA GLY A 206 -12.81 -16.26 -6.56
C GLY A 206 -12.23 -16.59 -7.93
N VAL A 207 -10.92 -16.41 -8.09
CA VAL A 207 -10.21 -16.84 -9.31
C VAL A 207 -10.24 -18.38 -9.45
N LEU A 208 -10.10 -19.13 -8.36
CA LEU A 208 -10.22 -20.60 -8.39
C LEU A 208 -11.64 -21.07 -8.73
N GLU A 209 -12.68 -20.41 -8.19
CA GLU A 209 -14.09 -20.67 -8.52
C GLU A 209 -14.32 -20.51 -10.03
N TRP A 210 -13.81 -19.42 -10.60
CA TRP A 210 -13.91 -19.14 -12.04
C TRP A 210 -13.13 -20.15 -12.89
N LYS A 211 -11.91 -20.52 -12.48
CA LYS A 211 -11.13 -21.55 -13.20
C LYS A 211 -11.88 -22.88 -13.25
N ARG A 212 -12.58 -23.25 -12.16
CA ARG A 212 -13.40 -24.47 -12.11
C ARG A 212 -14.64 -24.35 -13.00
N SER A 213 -15.36 -23.23 -12.95
CA SER A 213 -16.59 -23.06 -13.74
C SER A 213 -16.34 -23.04 -15.26
N ARG A 214 -15.20 -22.51 -15.69
CA ARG A 214 -14.82 -22.45 -17.11
C ARG A 214 -13.87 -23.56 -17.56
N ASN A 215 -13.51 -24.50 -16.68
CA ASN A 215 -12.48 -25.50 -16.90
C ASN A 215 -11.16 -24.90 -17.45
N ALA A 216 -10.82 -23.68 -17.01
CA ALA A 216 -9.69 -22.92 -17.51
C ALA A 216 -8.41 -23.33 -16.78
N ARG A 217 -7.36 -23.66 -17.54
CA ARG A 217 -6.05 -24.01 -16.97
C ARG A 217 -5.25 -22.78 -16.52
N ASN A 218 -5.31 -21.71 -17.32
CA ASN A 218 -4.56 -20.47 -17.10
C ASN A 218 -5.52 -19.27 -16.97
N ILE A 219 -5.00 -18.21 -16.36
CA ILE A 219 -5.68 -16.92 -16.27
C ILE A 219 -5.26 -16.09 -17.49
N ASN A 220 -6.18 -15.32 -18.06
CA ASN A 220 -5.89 -14.45 -19.19
C ASN A 220 -5.05 -13.23 -18.72
N LEU A 221 -4.27 -12.64 -19.64
CA LEU A 221 -3.39 -11.50 -19.33
C LEU A 221 -4.16 -10.29 -18.77
N ASP A 222 -5.38 -10.03 -19.25
CA ASP A 222 -6.24 -8.96 -18.76
C ASP A 222 -6.60 -9.10 -17.28
N VAL A 223 -6.92 -10.32 -16.83
CA VAL A 223 -7.18 -10.62 -15.41
C VAL A 223 -5.90 -10.49 -14.58
N GLN A 224 -4.74 -10.85 -15.12
CA GLN A 224 -3.46 -10.64 -14.44
C GLN A 224 -3.15 -9.15 -14.24
N HIS A 225 -3.26 -8.34 -15.30
CA HIS A 225 -3.10 -6.89 -15.21
C HIS A 225 -4.09 -6.25 -14.23
N TRP A 226 -5.32 -6.77 -14.18
CA TRP A 226 -6.31 -6.35 -13.19
C TRP A 226 -5.87 -6.71 -11.77
N LEU A 227 -5.40 -7.95 -11.52
CA LEU A 227 -4.94 -8.40 -10.20
C LEU A 227 -3.78 -7.53 -9.70
N ASP A 228 -2.82 -7.21 -10.58
CA ASP A 228 -1.68 -6.37 -10.24
C ASP A 228 -2.14 -4.97 -9.80
N ARG A 229 -3.01 -4.33 -10.59
CA ARG A 229 -3.62 -3.05 -10.24
C ARG A 229 -4.45 -3.11 -8.96
N PHE A 230 -5.19 -4.20 -8.77
CA PHE A 230 -6.04 -4.41 -7.60
C PHE A 230 -5.19 -4.47 -6.33
N TYR A 231 -4.15 -5.30 -6.33
CA TYR A 231 -3.28 -5.49 -5.18
C TYR A 231 -2.40 -4.28 -4.91
N LEU A 232 -1.88 -3.58 -5.92
CA LEU A 232 -1.10 -2.36 -5.71
C LEU A 232 -1.94 -1.26 -5.04
N SER A 233 -3.17 -1.04 -5.49
CA SER A 233 -4.07 -0.08 -4.84
C SER A 233 -4.45 -0.52 -3.43
N ARG A 234 -4.67 -1.82 -3.19
CA ARG A 234 -4.95 -2.34 -1.85
C ARG A 234 -3.77 -2.11 -0.90
N ILE A 235 -2.53 -2.31 -1.36
CA ILE A 235 -1.32 -1.98 -0.59
C ILE A 235 -1.33 -0.49 -0.24
N GLY A 236 -1.64 0.39 -1.20
CA GLY A 236 -1.76 1.83 -0.96
C GLY A 236 -2.85 2.21 0.05
N ILE A 237 -4.03 1.58 0.00
CA ILE A 237 -5.12 1.78 0.98
C ILE A 237 -4.68 1.31 2.37
N ARG A 238 -4.09 0.11 2.48
CA ARG A 238 -3.58 -0.43 3.77
C ARG A 238 -2.46 0.41 4.35
N PHE A 239 -1.59 0.96 3.50
CA PHE A 239 -0.52 1.87 3.92
C PHE A 239 -1.11 3.13 4.57
N LEU A 240 -2.04 3.81 3.88
CA LEU A 240 -2.67 5.03 4.40
C LEU A 240 -3.42 4.80 5.72
N ILE A 241 -4.20 3.71 5.78
CA ILE A 241 -4.93 3.32 7.00
C ILE A 241 -3.95 2.97 8.12
N GLY A 242 -2.92 2.17 7.82
CA GLY A 242 -1.90 1.76 8.79
C GLY A 242 -1.12 2.94 9.35
N GLN A 243 -0.73 3.88 8.49
CA GLN A 243 -0.04 5.11 8.89
C GLN A 243 -0.88 5.94 9.86
N HIS A 244 -2.17 6.12 9.56
CA HIS A 244 -3.06 6.88 10.43
C HIS A 244 -3.28 6.21 11.79
N ILE A 245 -3.55 4.91 11.79
CA ILE A 245 -3.72 4.15 13.04
C ILE A 245 -2.45 4.25 13.88
N ALA A 246 -1.28 4.01 13.27
CA ALA A 246 -0.01 4.07 13.98
C ALA A 246 0.26 5.44 14.62
N LEU A 247 0.03 6.54 13.88
CA LEU A 247 0.19 7.90 14.41
C LEU A 247 -0.77 8.25 15.56
N ASN A 248 -1.94 7.61 15.64
CA ASN A 248 -2.93 7.88 16.69
C ASN A 248 -2.82 6.94 17.91
N THR A 249 -2.19 5.77 17.75
CA THR A 249 -2.23 4.69 18.77
C THR A 249 -0.88 4.30 19.33
N LEU A 250 0.20 4.42 18.56
CA LEU A 250 1.54 4.07 19.00
C LEU A 250 2.18 5.24 19.76
N GLN A 251 3.08 4.89 20.67
CA GLN A 251 3.91 5.91 21.31
C GLN A 251 4.89 6.49 20.28
N PRO A 252 5.11 7.82 20.29
CA PRO A 252 6.12 8.43 19.43
C PRO A 252 7.49 7.81 19.65
N HIS A 253 8.15 7.42 18.57
CA HIS A 253 9.51 6.89 18.59
C HIS A 253 10.38 7.73 17.66
N PRO A 254 11.62 8.12 18.06
CA PRO A 254 12.45 9.04 17.27
C PRO A 254 12.70 8.56 15.83
N ASP A 255 12.90 7.26 15.64
CA ASP A 255 13.14 6.67 14.32
C ASP A 255 11.87 6.28 13.55
N TYR A 256 10.67 6.49 14.10
CA TYR A 256 9.42 6.11 13.43
C TYR A 256 8.45 7.27 13.27
N VAL A 257 7.91 7.39 12.06
CA VAL A 257 6.77 8.23 11.75
C VAL A 257 5.62 7.33 11.33
N GLY A 258 4.75 6.99 12.28
CA GLY A 258 3.69 6.00 12.08
C GLY A 258 4.28 4.61 11.82
N ILE A 259 4.04 4.06 10.62
CA ILE A 259 4.62 2.77 10.20
C ILE A 259 5.95 2.90 9.45
N ILE A 260 6.39 4.12 9.17
CA ILE A 260 7.61 4.41 8.41
C ILE A 260 8.77 4.53 9.38
N CYS A 261 9.79 3.71 9.21
CA CYS A 261 11.06 3.87 9.90
C CYS A 261 11.96 4.81 9.07
N THR A 262 12.42 5.91 9.65
CA THR A 262 13.28 6.89 8.97
C THR A 262 14.71 6.36 8.78
N ARG A 263 15.10 5.39 9.60
CA ARG A 263 16.40 4.72 9.58
C ARG A 263 16.23 3.19 9.58
N ALA A 264 15.52 2.65 8.59
CA ALA A 264 15.32 1.21 8.48
C ALA A 264 16.65 0.51 8.16
N ASN A 265 17.17 -0.31 9.07
CA ASN A 265 18.39 -1.08 8.86
C ASN A 265 18.10 -2.28 7.94
N VAL A 266 18.67 -2.28 6.74
CA VAL A 266 18.39 -3.31 5.73
C VAL A 266 18.97 -4.66 6.12
N HIS A 267 20.16 -4.67 6.72
CA HIS A 267 20.81 -5.90 7.18
C HIS A 267 19.91 -6.65 8.16
N ASP A 268 19.42 -5.97 9.19
CA ASP A 268 18.65 -6.61 10.26
C ASP A 268 17.29 -7.10 9.77
N ILE A 269 16.59 -6.30 8.94
CA ILE A 269 15.30 -6.67 8.37
C ILE A 269 15.42 -7.91 7.48
N VAL A 270 16.45 -7.96 6.63
CA VAL A 270 16.68 -9.09 5.73
C VAL A 270 17.15 -10.32 6.52
N HIS A 271 18.00 -10.13 7.52
CA HIS A 271 18.45 -11.21 8.41
C HIS A 271 17.28 -11.86 9.15
N GLU A 272 16.37 -11.07 9.73
CA GLU A 272 15.16 -11.59 10.37
C GLU A 272 14.28 -12.37 9.38
N ALA A 273 14.10 -11.85 8.16
CA ALA A 273 13.34 -12.55 7.12
C ALA A 273 13.99 -13.89 6.71
N ILE A 274 15.32 -13.98 6.71
CA ILE A 274 16.08 -15.22 6.48
C ILE A 274 15.78 -16.24 7.55
N GLU A 275 15.94 -15.87 8.82
CA GLU A 275 15.75 -16.81 9.93
C GLU A 275 14.30 -17.30 9.99
N ASN A 276 13.33 -16.42 9.79
CA ASN A 276 11.91 -16.79 9.72
C ASN A 276 11.62 -17.73 8.54
N ALA A 277 12.18 -17.47 7.35
CA ALA A 277 11.97 -18.32 6.18
C ALA A 277 12.63 -19.70 6.34
N ARG A 278 13.82 -19.76 6.95
CA ARG A 278 14.53 -21.01 7.25
C ARG A 278 13.75 -21.86 8.25
N PHE A 279 13.27 -21.25 9.33
CA PHE A 279 12.43 -21.93 10.32
C PHE A 279 11.20 -22.59 9.69
N VAL A 280 10.46 -21.84 8.85
CA VAL A 280 9.28 -22.37 8.14
C VAL A 280 9.65 -23.51 7.19
N CYS A 281 10.81 -23.43 6.54
CA CYS A 281 11.30 -24.48 5.64
C CYS A 281 11.66 -25.76 6.41
N GLU A 282 12.40 -25.63 7.51
CA GLU A 282 12.82 -26.72 8.39
C GLU A 282 11.58 -27.45 8.97
N GLU A 283 10.59 -26.70 9.46
CA GLU A 283 9.33 -27.27 9.96
C GLU A 283 8.55 -28.00 8.85
N HIS A 284 8.41 -27.39 7.67
CA HIS A 284 7.62 -27.96 6.57
C HIS A 284 8.18 -29.28 6.03
N TYR A 285 9.50 -29.37 5.89
CA TYR A 285 10.18 -30.57 5.38
C TYR A 285 10.65 -31.51 6.49
N SER A 286 10.40 -31.18 7.76
CA SER A 286 10.84 -31.95 8.94
C SER A 286 12.36 -32.18 8.98
N MET A 287 13.12 -31.15 8.63
CA MET A 287 14.58 -31.19 8.59
C MET A 287 15.18 -30.59 9.87
N PHE A 288 16.34 -31.09 10.29
CA PHE A 288 17.09 -30.47 11.39
C PHE A 288 17.84 -29.22 10.94
N LYS A 289 18.25 -29.19 9.65
CA LYS A 289 19.00 -28.06 9.08
C LYS A 289 18.53 -27.76 7.66
N GLY A 290 17.94 -26.58 7.46
CA GLY A 290 17.56 -26.10 6.14
C GLY A 290 18.76 -25.61 5.32
N PRO A 291 18.57 -25.36 4.01
CA PRO A 291 19.63 -24.83 3.16
C PRO A 291 20.28 -23.58 3.77
N PRO A 292 21.62 -23.49 3.76
CA PRO A 292 22.30 -22.33 4.34
C PRO A 292 21.99 -21.08 3.53
N VAL A 293 21.74 -19.96 4.21
CA VAL A 293 21.52 -18.66 3.55
C VAL A 293 22.65 -17.70 3.94
N GLN A 294 23.36 -17.21 2.94
CA GLN A 294 24.48 -16.28 3.10
C GLN A 294 24.02 -14.85 2.82
N LEU A 295 23.99 -14.02 3.86
CA LEU A 295 23.70 -12.59 3.73
C LEU A 295 25.00 -11.80 3.53
N ILE A 296 25.10 -11.14 2.37
CA ILE A 296 26.16 -10.18 2.03
C ILE A 296 25.50 -8.81 1.99
N CYS A 297 25.50 -8.12 3.13
CA CYS A 297 24.88 -6.80 3.29
C CYS A 297 25.75 -5.93 4.22
N PRO A 298 26.01 -4.65 3.88
CA PRO A 298 26.64 -3.72 4.80
C PRO A 298 25.79 -3.55 6.08
N LYS A 299 26.41 -3.70 7.26
CA LYS A 299 25.69 -3.66 8.55
C LYS A 299 25.04 -2.30 8.84
N ASP A 300 25.61 -1.23 8.30
CA ASP A 300 25.15 0.14 8.55
C ASP A 300 24.35 0.74 7.38
N LEU A 301 23.76 -0.10 6.52
CA LEU A 301 22.90 0.37 5.43
C LEU A 301 21.50 0.72 5.96
N HIS A 302 21.18 2.02 5.94
CA HIS A 302 19.90 2.55 6.42
C HIS A 302 19.20 3.39 5.36
N PHE A 303 17.88 3.25 5.25
CA PHE A 303 17.06 4.15 4.45
C PHE A 303 15.64 4.31 5.01
N ALA A 304 14.91 5.34 4.57
CA ALA A 304 13.53 5.54 5.02
C ALA A 304 12.59 4.56 4.31
N TYR A 305 12.00 3.62 5.06
CA TYR A 305 11.09 2.62 4.50
C TYR A 305 10.12 2.05 5.55
N VAL A 306 9.21 1.18 5.12
CA VAL A 306 8.34 0.40 6.03
C VAL A 306 8.99 -0.98 6.25
N PRO A 307 9.58 -1.26 7.43
CA PRO A 307 10.30 -2.52 7.66
C PRO A 307 9.47 -3.78 7.39
N GLY A 308 8.20 -3.77 7.80
CA GLY A 308 7.29 -4.89 7.58
C GLY A 308 7.01 -5.19 6.10
N HIS A 309 7.04 -4.19 5.22
CA HIS A 309 6.89 -4.41 3.78
C HIS A 309 8.12 -5.11 3.20
N LEU A 310 9.31 -4.62 3.57
CA LEU A 310 10.57 -5.18 3.10
C LEU A 310 10.78 -6.60 3.61
N SER A 311 10.52 -6.83 4.90
CA SER A 311 10.58 -8.16 5.53
C SER A 311 9.67 -9.15 4.83
N HIS A 312 8.41 -8.77 4.55
CA HIS A 312 7.46 -9.64 3.85
C HIS A 312 7.92 -10.00 2.42
N ILE A 313 8.42 -9.03 1.65
CA ILE A 313 8.95 -9.28 0.30
C ILE A 313 10.11 -10.28 0.36
N CYS A 314 11.07 -10.04 1.27
CA CYS A 314 12.23 -10.92 1.41
C CYS A 314 11.81 -12.32 1.87
N PHE A 315 10.94 -12.42 2.87
CA PHE A 315 10.42 -13.69 3.39
C PHE A 315 9.75 -14.53 2.30
N GLU A 316 8.87 -13.95 1.49
CA GLU A 316 8.18 -14.69 0.42
C GLU A 316 9.15 -15.17 -0.67
N LEU A 317 10.12 -14.35 -1.08
CA LEU A 317 11.13 -14.75 -2.06
C LEU A 317 12.06 -15.83 -1.50
N LEU A 318 12.50 -15.70 -0.25
CA LEU A 318 13.36 -16.67 0.41
C LEU A 318 12.68 -18.03 0.59
N LYS A 319 11.40 -18.06 0.97
CA LYS A 319 10.62 -19.31 1.00
C LYS A 319 10.62 -20.02 -0.36
N ASN A 320 10.45 -19.28 -1.45
CA ASN A 320 10.45 -19.85 -2.80
C ASN A 320 11.82 -20.44 -3.15
N SER A 321 12.92 -19.72 -2.86
CA SER A 321 14.28 -20.20 -3.08
C SER A 321 14.61 -21.42 -2.22
N LEU A 322 14.27 -21.41 -0.93
CA LEU A 322 14.46 -22.53 0.00
C LEU A 322 13.72 -23.78 -0.48
N ARG A 323 12.44 -23.63 -0.80
CA ARG A 323 11.61 -24.69 -1.39
C ARG A 323 12.26 -25.29 -2.64
N ALA A 324 12.68 -24.45 -3.58
CA ALA A 324 13.26 -24.91 -4.85
C ALA A 324 14.56 -25.70 -4.64
N VAL A 325 15.41 -25.28 -3.69
CA VAL A 325 16.63 -26.01 -3.33
C VAL A 325 16.30 -27.35 -2.69
N VAL A 326 15.41 -27.38 -1.69
CA VAL A 326 15.05 -28.63 -1.00
C VAL A 326 14.39 -29.64 -1.95
N GLU A 327 13.45 -29.19 -2.78
CA GLU A 327 12.77 -30.05 -3.76
C GLU A 327 13.74 -30.60 -4.83
N ARG A 328 14.80 -29.86 -5.17
CA ARG A 328 15.78 -30.31 -6.18
C ARG A 328 16.80 -31.32 -5.62
N TYR A 329 17.34 -31.05 -4.43
CA TYR A 329 18.42 -31.86 -3.85
C TYR A 329 17.91 -32.99 -2.95
N GLY A 330 16.63 -32.95 -2.60
CA GLY A 330 15.98 -33.92 -1.73
C GLY A 330 16.14 -33.54 -0.24
N PRO A 331 15.09 -33.70 0.59
CA PRO A 331 15.15 -33.37 2.02
C PRO A 331 16.15 -34.24 2.78
N GLU A 332 16.41 -35.47 2.30
CA GLU A 332 17.36 -36.43 2.89
C GLU A 332 18.83 -35.95 2.83
N ASN A 333 19.13 -34.93 2.01
CA ASN A 333 20.49 -34.48 1.73
C ASN A 333 20.85 -33.18 2.49
N GLU A 334 20.42 -33.09 3.75
CA GLU A 334 20.53 -31.89 4.60
C GLU A 334 21.97 -31.32 4.67
N ASP A 335 22.98 -32.18 4.61
CA ASP A 335 24.38 -31.79 4.75
C ASP A 335 25.00 -31.15 3.49
N HIS A 336 24.37 -31.32 2.32
CA HIS A 336 24.97 -30.92 1.03
C HIS A 336 24.14 -29.89 0.25
N PHE A 337 23.23 -29.16 0.90
CA PHE A 337 22.50 -28.10 0.22
C PHE A 337 23.42 -26.96 -0.23
N PRO A 338 23.31 -26.48 -1.48
CA PRO A 338 24.01 -25.29 -1.91
C PRO A 338 23.50 -24.05 -1.18
N PRO A 339 24.38 -23.08 -0.84
CA PRO A 339 23.96 -21.89 -0.14
C PRO A 339 23.15 -20.95 -1.03
N ILE A 340 22.03 -20.47 -0.51
CA ILE A 340 21.28 -19.35 -1.09
C ILE A 340 22.02 -18.06 -0.75
N LYS A 341 22.30 -17.24 -1.75
CA LYS A 341 23.04 -15.98 -1.57
C LYS A 341 22.08 -14.80 -1.62
N VAL A 342 22.08 -13.98 -0.58
CA VAL A 342 21.35 -12.72 -0.50
C VAL A 342 22.37 -11.59 -0.53
N ILE A 343 22.41 -10.83 -1.61
CA ILE A 343 23.38 -9.75 -1.84
C ILE A 343 22.63 -8.43 -1.87
N VAL A 344 23.01 -7.52 -0.98
CA VAL A 344 22.44 -6.18 -0.88
C VAL A 344 23.47 -5.16 -1.34
N VAL A 345 23.08 -4.33 -2.30
CA VAL A 345 23.94 -3.27 -2.86
C VAL A 345 23.18 -1.95 -2.83
N GLU A 346 23.84 -0.92 -2.32
CA GLU A 346 23.39 0.46 -2.38
C GLU A 346 23.98 1.14 -3.63
N GLY A 347 23.11 1.57 -4.53
CA GLY A 347 23.44 2.43 -5.66
C GLY A 347 23.16 3.90 -5.34
N LYS A 348 23.34 4.77 -6.35
CA LYS A 348 23.07 6.21 -6.19
C LYS A 348 21.57 6.53 -6.04
N GLU A 349 20.73 5.74 -6.71
CA GLU A 349 19.28 5.95 -6.78
C GLU A 349 18.49 4.77 -6.23
N ASP A 350 19.10 3.59 -6.16
CA ASP A 350 18.43 2.32 -5.87
C ASP A 350 19.16 1.51 -4.80
N ILE A 351 18.39 0.82 -3.97
CA ILE A 351 18.89 -0.29 -3.15
C ILE A 351 18.44 -1.59 -3.83
N THR A 352 19.41 -2.43 -4.19
CA THR A 352 19.15 -3.71 -4.87
C THR A 352 19.37 -4.86 -3.89
N ILE A 353 18.35 -5.70 -3.73
CA ILE A 353 18.42 -6.95 -2.97
C ILE A 353 18.31 -8.10 -3.95
N LYS A 354 19.40 -8.83 -4.16
CA LYS A 354 19.46 -9.97 -5.07
C LYS A 354 19.49 -11.27 -4.27
N ILE A 355 18.47 -12.11 -4.47
CA ILE A 355 18.41 -13.47 -3.92
C ILE A 355 18.76 -14.44 -5.06
N SER A 356 19.72 -15.34 -4.82
CA SER A 356 20.20 -16.30 -5.81
C SER A 356 20.25 -17.69 -5.19
N ASP A 357 19.62 -18.65 -5.86
CA ASP A 357 19.56 -20.05 -5.45
C ASP A 357 19.99 -20.99 -6.58
N GLU A 358 20.28 -22.24 -6.21
CA GLU A 358 20.58 -23.32 -7.15
C GLU A 358 19.41 -24.31 -7.25
N GLY A 359 18.16 -23.85 -7.11
CA GLY A 359 16.96 -24.68 -7.15
C GLY A 359 16.57 -25.24 -8.53
N GLY A 360 17.43 -25.12 -9.54
CA GLY A 360 17.21 -25.67 -10.89
C GLY A 360 16.55 -24.73 -11.88
N GLY A 361 16.13 -23.54 -11.41
CA GLY A 361 15.52 -22.50 -12.23
C GLY A 361 14.12 -22.88 -12.73
N SER A 362 13.44 -21.90 -13.32
CA SER A 362 12.15 -22.10 -13.97
C SER A 362 12.33 -22.08 -15.49
N ARG A 363 11.72 -23.04 -16.21
CA ARG A 363 11.74 -23.02 -17.69
C ARG A 363 11.15 -21.71 -18.20
N ALA A 364 11.83 -21.07 -19.15
CA ALA A 364 11.39 -19.80 -19.74
C ALA A 364 9.95 -19.84 -20.29
N ALA A 365 9.48 -21.01 -20.75
CA ALA A 365 8.10 -21.23 -21.21
C ALA A 365 7.03 -21.11 -20.11
N ARG A 366 7.39 -21.11 -18.82
CA ARG A 366 6.45 -20.84 -17.71
C ARG A 366 6.17 -19.34 -17.51
N PHE A 367 6.96 -18.46 -18.12
CA PHE A 367 6.83 -17.00 -18.05
C PHE A 367 6.27 -16.38 -19.34
N ARG A 368 5.91 -17.19 -20.34
CA ARG A 368 5.32 -16.74 -21.62
C ARG A 368 3.84 -17.01 -21.69
#